data_AF-A0A2P4S3H7-F1
#
_entry.id   AF-A0A2P4S3H7-F1
#
_cell.length_a   1.000
_cell.length_b   1.000
_cell.length_c   1.000
_cell.angle_alpha   90.00
_cell.angle_beta   90.00
_cell.angle_gamma   90.00
#
_symmetry.space_group_name_H-M   'P 1'
#
loop_
_entity.id
_entity.type
_entity.pdbx_description
1 polymer ?
#
loop_
_entity_poly.entity_id
_entity_poly.type
_entity_poly.pdbx_seq_one_letter_code
_entity_poly.pdbx_strand_id
1 'polypeptide(L)'
;MYGITVRELEQPLLIHRPKEKLMLGGKPRLDMVLLLPELTFLTGISEIKKDSRVLKDVMREMLQSPQQHYESLCSLLRRIQCNQEASQELSRWGLILSPDIHRTQGRVLPSERVNLRHCSFIPTEDVSWGREVMREAAISTVDMNCWLLVYPRRLQDVTKNLVALLRSSCGPIGMQVNQPALVELKDERL
;
A
#
# COMPACT_ATOMS: atom_id res chain seq x y z
N MET A 1 -3.74 8.17 -40.90
CA MET A 1 -3.98 8.50 -39.47
C MET A 1 -3.18 7.49 -38.65
N TYR A 2 -2.29 7.95 -37.77
CA TYR A 2 -1.36 7.16 -36.93
C TYR A 2 -0.20 6.37 -37.58
N GLY A 3 -0.29 5.96 -38.85
CA GLY A 3 0.85 5.33 -39.54
C GLY A 3 1.27 3.95 -39.00
N ILE A 4 0.34 3.25 -38.35
CA ILE A 4 0.55 1.92 -37.77
C ILE A 4 -0.02 0.87 -38.73
N THR A 5 0.73 -0.21 -38.97
CA THR A 5 0.30 -1.37 -39.78
C THR A 5 -0.18 -2.49 -38.86
N VAL A 6 -1.43 -2.92 -39.02
CA VAL A 6 -2.04 -4.04 -38.28
C VAL A 6 -1.53 -5.36 -38.85
N ARG A 7 -1.05 -6.26 -37.99
CA ARG A 7 -0.45 -7.52 -38.43
C ARG A 7 -1.46 -8.64 -38.49
N GLU A 8 -2.33 -8.74 -37.48
CA GLU A 8 -3.33 -9.79 -37.36
C GLU A 8 -4.70 -9.28 -37.80
N LEU A 9 -5.14 -9.63 -39.00
CA LEU A 9 -6.41 -9.12 -39.56
C LEU A 9 -7.63 -9.91 -39.09
N GLU A 10 -7.44 -11.14 -38.60
CA GLU A 10 -8.54 -12.00 -38.12
C GLU A 10 -8.82 -11.86 -36.61
N GLN A 11 -8.12 -10.94 -35.93
CA GLN A 11 -8.33 -10.72 -34.49
C GLN A 11 -9.75 -10.19 -34.19
N PRO A 12 -10.37 -10.61 -33.07
CA PRO A 12 -11.65 -10.06 -32.64
C PRO A 12 -11.50 -8.57 -32.27
N LEU A 13 -12.60 -7.83 -32.22
CA LEU A 13 -12.61 -6.43 -31.81
C LEU A 13 -13.18 -6.26 -30.40
N LEU A 14 -12.58 -5.38 -29.60
CA LEU A 14 -13.10 -5.00 -28.30
C LEU A 14 -14.15 -3.91 -28.47
N ILE A 15 -15.32 -4.10 -27.85
CA ILE A 15 -16.43 -3.16 -27.93
C ILE A 15 -16.43 -2.27 -26.69
N HIS A 16 -16.13 -0.99 -26.87
CA HIS A 16 -16.30 0.04 -25.84
C HIS A 16 -17.54 0.88 -26.15
N ARG A 17 -18.44 0.99 -25.17
CA ARG A 17 -19.63 1.85 -25.24
C ARG A 17 -19.45 3.01 -24.27
N PRO A 18 -19.04 4.20 -24.75
CA PRO A 18 -18.93 5.37 -23.90
C PRO A 18 -20.27 5.67 -23.24
N LYS A 19 -20.25 6.08 -21.96
CA LYS A 19 -21.45 6.60 -21.32
C LYS A 19 -21.93 7.86 -22.05
N GLU A 20 -23.25 7.98 -22.16
CA GLU A 20 -23.96 9.04 -22.88
C GLU A 20 -23.40 10.42 -22.49
N LYS A 21 -22.78 11.12 -23.44
CA LYS A 21 -22.47 12.55 -23.26
C LYS A 21 -23.77 13.30 -23.51
N LEU A 22 -24.31 13.93 -22.46
CA LEU A 22 -25.46 14.82 -22.56
C LEU A 22 -25.05 16.06 -23.38
N MET A 23 -25.10 15.97 -24.70
CA MET A 23 -24.91 17.12 -25.58
C MET A 23 -26.19 17.95 -25.52
N LEU A 24 -26.07 19.24 -25.17
CA LEU A 24 -27.18 20.19 -25.31
C LEU A 24 -27.62 20.22 -26.78
N GLY A 25 -28.76 19.60 -27.10
CA GLY A 25 -29.51 19.87 -28.32
C GLY A 25 -29.52 18.84 -29.45
N GLY A 26 -29.12 17.57 -29.26
CA GLY A 26 -29.23 16.60 -30.35
C GLY A 26 -29.08 15.13 -29.93
N LYS A 27 -29.85 14.25 -30.58
CA LYS A 27 -30.01 12.80 -30.30
C LYS A 27 -28.75 12.13 -29.74
N PRO A 28 -28.87 11.29 -28.70
CA PRO A 28 -27.73 10.57 -28.16
C PRO A 28 -27.16 9.64 -29.21
N ARG A 29 -25.99 9.99 -29.76
CA ARG A 29 -25.19 9.06 -30.53
C ARG A 29 -24.47 8.16 -29.54
N LEU A 30 -24.98 6.94 -29.39
CA LEU A 30 -24.23 5.83 -28.85
C LEU A 30 -23.18 5.43 -29.90
N ASP A 31 -22.11 6.21 -30.02
CA ASP A 31 -21.00 5.86 -30.90
C ASP A 31 -20.24 4.69 -30.25
N MET A 32 -20.59 3.49 -30.68
CA MET A 32 -19.89 2.26 -30.32
C MET A 32 -18.46 2.33 -30.86
N VAL A 33 -17.48 2.25 -29.96
CA VAL A 33 -16.06 2.28 -30.31
C VAL A 33 -15.55 0.85 -30.41
N LEU A 34 -14.98 0.49 -31.56
CA LEU A 34 -14.31 -0.78 -31.80
C LEU A 34 -12.80 -0.59 -31.65
N LEU A 35 -12.17 -1.32 -30.73
CA LEU A 35 -10.73 -1.27 -30.49
C LEU A 35 -10.07 -2.56 -30.95
N LEU A 36 -8.88 -2.45 -31.55
CA LEU A 36 -8.04 -3.59 -31.94
C LEU A 36 -7.27 -4.11 -30.72
N PRO A 37 -7.43 -5.39 -30.31
CA PRO A 37 -6.67 -5.98 -29.22
C PRO A 37 -5.16 -5.77 -29.32
N GLU A 38 -4.58 -5.92 -30.52
CA GLU A 38 -3.14 -5.74 -30.79
C GLU A 38 -2.63 -4.33 -30.42
N LEU A 39 -3.50 -3.31 -30.43
CA LEU A 39 -3.15 -1.92 -30.11
C LEU A 39 -3.66 -1.48 -28.74
N THR A 40 -4.24 -2.38 -27.96
CA THR A 40 -4.76 -2.09 -26.63
C THR A 40 -3.89 -2.72 -25.56
N PHE A 41 -3.61 -1.92 -24.52
CA PHE A 41 -2.90 -2.38 -23.34
C PHE A 41 -3.85 -2.35 -22.15
N LEU A 42 -3.85 -3.42 -21.35
CA LEU A 42 -4.54 -3.41 -20.06
C LEU A 42 -3.84 -2.41 -19.14
N THR A 43 -4.57 -1.37 -18.74
CA THR A 43 -4.08 -0.36 -17.80
C THR A 43 -4.67 -0.61 -16.42
N GLY A 44 -3.84 -0.50 -15.37
CA GLY A 44 -4.29 -0.56 -13.98
C GLY A 44 -3.48 -1.55 -13.14
N ILE A 45 -3.27 -1.18 -11.87
CA ILE A 45 -2.42 -1.94 -10.94
C ILE A 45 -3.14 -3.20 -10.41
N SER A 46 -4.45 -3.33 -10.63
CA SER A 46 -5.26 -4.43 -10.05
C SER A 46 -4.86 -5.83 -10.52
N GLU A 47 -4.40 -6.00 -11.77
CA GLU A 47 -3.90 -7.30 -12.26
C GLU A 47 -2.48 -7.60 -11.73
N ILE A 48 -1.68 -6.57 -11.46
CA ILE A 48 -0.32 -6.67 -10.92
C ILE A 48 -0.35 -7.10 -9.43
N LYS A 49 -1.42 -6.78 -8.70
CA LYS A 49 -1.58 -7.15 -7.28
C LYS A 49 -1.63 -8.66 -7.02
N LYS A 50 -1.89 -9.49 -8.04
CA LYS A 50 -1.86 -10.95 -7.91
C LYS A 50 -0.44 -11.48 -7.69
N ASP A 51 0.58 -10.73 -8.10
CA ASP A 51 1.98 -11.08 -7.88
C ASP A 51 2.66 -10.09 -6.92
N SER A 52 2.86 -10.55 -5.68
CA SER A 52 3.52 -9.76 -4.64
C SER A 52 4.96 -9.33 -4.98
N ARG A 53 5.65 -10.03 -5.90
CA ARG A 53 7.01 -9.66 -6.32
C ARG A 53 6.98 -8.48 -7.29
N VAL A 54 6.13 -8.57 -8.31
CA VAL A 54 5.97 -7.50 -9.31
C VAL A 54 5.48 -6.22 -8.65
N LEU A 55 4.54 -6.32 -7.69
CA LEU A 55 4.08 -5.15 -6.94
C LEU A 55 5.21 -4.49 -6.13
N LYS A 56 6.10 -5.26 -5.50
CA LYS A 56 7.25 -4.72 -4.75
C LYS A 56 8.22 -3.97 -5.65
N ASP A 57 8.53 -4.50 -6.83
CA ASP A 57 9.42 -3.83 -7.79
C ASP A 57 8.79 -2.55 -8.33
N VAL A 58 7.51 -2.58 -8.70
CA VAL A 58 6.77 -1.38 -9.12
C VAL A 58 6.73 -0.34 -8.01
N MET A 59 6.44 -0.75 -6.77
CA MET A 59 6.44 0.16 -5.63
C MET A 59 7.82 0.76 -5.36
N ARG A 60 8.91 0.00 -5.53
CA ARG A 60 10.27 0.54 -5.35
C ARG A 60 10.55 1.69 -6.32
N GLU A 61 10.11 1.57 -7.57
CA GLU A 61 10.27 2.63 -8.58
C GLU A 61 9.28 3.79 -8.37
N MET A 62 8.10 3.53 -7.81
CA MET A 62 7.07 4.55 -7.56
C MET A 62 7.25 5.31 -6.23
N LEU A 63 7.92 4.72 -5.24
CA LEU A 63 8.13 5.32 -3.93
C LEU A 63 9.18 6.42 -4.04
N GLN A 64 8.72 7.66 -4.02
CA GLN A 64 9.58 8.84 -3.97
C GLN A 64 9.84 9.22 -2.51
N SER A 65 11.07 9.60 -2.19
CA SER A 65 11.35 10.28 -0.92
C SER A 65 10.65 11.66 -0.91
N PRO A 66 10.39 12.26 0.27
CA PRO A 66 9.80 13.59 0.35
C PRO A 66 10.57 14.64 -0.46
N GLN A 67 11.91 14.54 -0.49
CA GLN A 67 12.76 15.44 -1.28
C GLN A 67 12.58 15.21 -2.79
N GLN A 68 12.62 13.96 -3.25
CA GLN A 68 12.42 13.63 -4.67
C GLN A 68 11.03 14.05 -5.17
N HIS A 69 10.02 13.89 -4.32
CA HIS A 69 8.66 14.32 -4.60
C HIS A 69 8.57 15.85 -4.74
N TYR A 70 9.20 16.59 -3.81
CA TYR A 70 9.30 18.04 -3.86
C TYR A 70 10.00 18.53 -5.15
N GLU A 71 11.16 17.96 -5.49
CA GLU A 71 11.90 18.30 -6.71
C GLU A 71 11.08 18.02 -7.98
N SER A 72 10.35 16.91 -8.01
CA SER A 72 9.44 16.55 -9.11
C SER A 72 8.31 17.57 -9.26
N LEU A 73 7.70 18.01 -8.15
CA LEU A 73 6.68 19.05 -8.14
C LEU A 73 7.25 20.40 -8.62
N CYS A 74 8.40 20.84 -8.12
CA CYS A 74 9.04 22.08 -8.57
C CYS A 74 9.42 22.02 -10.06
N SER A 75 9.81 20.84 -10.58
CA SER A 75 10.07 20.64 -12.01
C SER A 75 8.78 20.76 -12.83
N LEU A 76 7.69 20.16 -12.36
CA LEU A 76 6.38 20.30 -13.00
C LEU A 76 5.90 21.75 -13.03
N LEU A 77 5.98 22.47 -11.90
CA LEU A 77 5.62 23.89 -11.81
C LEU A 77 6.41 24.73 -12.82
N ARG A 78 7.74 24.53 -12.88
CA ARG A 78 8.60 25.20 -13.87
C ARG A 78 8.19 24.89 -15.31
N ARG A 79 7.90 23.63 -15.63
CA ARG A 79 7.46 23.23 -16.98
C ARG A 79 6.14 23.89 -17.38
N ILE A 80 5.19 24.00 -16.44
CA ILE A 80 3.91 24.66 -16.69
C ILE A 80 4.12 26.17 -16.90
N GLN A 81 4.93 26.81 -16.05
CA GLN A 81 5.21 28.25 -16.15
C GLN A 81 5.97 28.62 -17.43
N CYS A 82 6.93 27.80 -17.85
CA CYS A 82 7.68 28.02 -19.09
C CYS A 82 6.88 27.68 -20.36
N ASN A 83 5.73 26.99 -20.25
CA ASN A 83 4.87 26.70 -21.38
C ASN A 83 3.94 27.90 -21.65
N GLN A 84 4.14 28.53 -22.80
CA GLN A 84 3.41 29.72 -23.19
C GLN A 84 1.91 29.47 -23.38
N GLU A 85 1.50 28.33 -23.94
CA GLU A 85 0.09 27.97 -24.11
C GLU A 85 -0.60 27.79 -22.75
N ALA A 86 0.05 27.08 -21.83
CA ALA A 86 -0.48 26.86 -20.49
C ALA A 86 -0.59 28.18 -19.69
N SER A 87 0.42 29.05 -19.80
CA SER A 87 0.42 30.36 -19.13
C SER A 87 -0.65 31.29 -19.68
N GLN A 88 -0.87 31.28 -21.01
CA GLN A 88 -1.95 32.03 -21.65
C GLN A 88 -3.32 31.55 -21.20
N GLU A 89 -3.55 30.23 -21.15
CA GLU A 89 -4.81 29.68 -20.63
C GLU A 89 -5.04 30.12 -19.18
N LEU A 90 -4.07 29.93 -18.28
CA LEU A 90 -4.21 30.38 -16.88
C LEU A 90 -4.53 31.88 -16.79
N SER A 91 -3.88 32.70 -17.60
CA SER A 91 -4.13 34.15 -17.66
C SER A 91 -5.55 34.49 -18.16
N ARG A 92 -6.10 33.72 -19.12
CA ARG A 92 -7.51 33.88 -19.57
C ARG A 92 -8.51 33.64 -18.45
N TRP A 93 -8.18 32.75 -17.52
CA TRP A 93 -8.98 32.50 -16.32
C TRP A 93 -8.67 33.47 -15.16
N GLY A 94 -7.74 34.41 -15.34
CA GLY A 94 -7.29 35.31 -14.28
C GLY A 94 -6.48 34.62 -13.17
N LEU A 95 -5.87 33.47 -13.48
CA LEU A 95 -5.13 32.64 -12.53
C LEU A 95 -3.61 32.81 -12.71
N ILE A 96 -2.88 32.77 -11.59
CA ILE A 96 -1.42 32.77 -11.56
C ILE A 96 -0.97 31.59 -10.70
N LEU A 97 -0.01 30.82 -11.20
CA LEU A 97 0.54 29.66 -10.49
C LEU A 97 1.75 30.06 -9.64
N SER A 98 1.70 29.76 -8.34
CA SER A 98 2.84 29.96 -7.42
C SER A 98 4.07 29.14 -7.88
N PRO A 99 5.29 29.71 -7.78
CA PRO A 99 6.53 29.00 -8.16
C PRO A 99 6.95 27.93 -7.14
N ASP A 100 6.37 27.94 -5.95
CA ASP A 100 6.69 27.00 -4.86
C ASP A 100 5.42 26.50 -4.16
N ILE A 101 5.56 25.39 -3.44
CA ILE A 101 4.55 24.79 -2.58
C ILE A 101 4.26 25.74 -1.41
N HIS A 102 2.99 25.90 -1.08
CA HIS A 102 2.56 26.72 0.04
C HIS A 102 3.12 26.20 1.37
N ARG A 103 3.76 27.08 2.14
CA ARG A 103 4.31 26.75 3.45
C ARG A 103 3.30 27.07 4.54
N THR A 104 3.00 26.08 5.36
CA THR A 104 2.07 26.20 6.49
C THR A 104 2.81 26.05 7.80
N GLN A 105 2.34 26.77 8.83
CA GLN A 105 2.85 26.62 10.19
C GLN A 105 2.22 25.36 10.84
N GLY A 106 3.06 24.36 11.10
CA GLY A 106 2.70 23.18 11.87
C GLY A 106 3.17 23.28 13.33
N ARG A 107 2.68 22.38 14.17
CA ARG A 107 3.21 22.19 15.53
C ARG A 107 3.65 20.74 15.69
N VAL A 108 4.83 20.52 16.24
CA VAL A 108 5.29 19.20 16.66
C VAL A 108 4.78 18.98 18.08
N LEU A 109 3.96 17.94 18.27
CA LEU A 109 3.49 17.57 19.59
C LEU A 109 4.63 16.92 20.38
N PRO A 110 4.74 17.18 21.69
CA PRO A 110 5.71 16.48 22.52
C PRO A 110 5.40 14.98 22.55
N SER A 111 6.46 14.16 22.63
CA SER A 111 6.31 12.71 22.80
C SER A 111 5.52 12.40 24.07
N GLU A 112 4.55 11.49 23.96
CA GLU A 112 3.78 11.03 25.10
C GLU A 112 4.52 9.95 25.89
N ARG A 113 4.23 9.86 27.19
CA ARG A 113 4.78 8.82 28.06
C ARG A 113 4.01 7.53 27.86
N VAL A 114 4.71 6.45 27.55
CA VAL A 114 4.18 5.09 27.53
C VAL A 114 4.30 4.50 28.93
N ASN A 115 3.17 4.06 29.48
CA ASN A 115 3.13 3.37 30.77
C ASN A 115 3.07 1.86 30.54
N LEU A 116 3.84 1.12 31.34
CA LEU A 116 3.82 -0.33 31.46
C LEU A 116 3.39 -0.70 32.89
N ARG A 117 3.39 -1.99 33.24
CA ARG A 117 2.88 -2.42 34.55
C ARG A 117 3.64 -1.79 35.72
N HIS A 118 4.97 -1.79 35.65
CA HIS A 118 5.83 -1.35 36.76
C HIS A 118 6.67 -0.11 36.44
N CYS A 119 6.73 0.30 35.17
CA CYS A 119 7.56 1.42 34.76
C CYS A 119 6.90 2.24 33.66
N SER A 120 7.52 3.37 33.32
CA SER A 120 7.08 4.24 32.24
C SER A 120 8.28 4.86 31.55
N PHE A 121 8.18 5.12 30.25
CA PHE A 121 9.24 5.76 29.47
C PHE A 121 8.65 6.70 28.43
N ILE A 122 9.48 7.59 27.89
CA ILE A 122 9.12 8.46 26.78
C ILE A 122 9.79 7.88 25.53
N PRO A 123 9.05 7.56 24.45
CA PRO A 123 9.64 7.04 23.23
C PRO A 123 10.64 8.00 22.60
N THR A 124 11.62 7.43 21.92
CA THR A 124 12.57 8.17 21.07
C THR A 124 11.87 8.78 19.84
N GLU A 125 12.55 9.71 19.17
CA GLU A 125 12.00 10.50 18.07
C GLU A 125 11.48 9.68 16.88
N ASP A 126 11.93 8.43 16.74
CA ASP A 126 11.48 7.49 15.71
C ASP A 126 10.14 6.81 16.04
N VAL A 127 9.50 7.14 17.17
CA VAL A 127 8.20 6.61 17.62
C VAL A 127 8.19 5.07 17.61
N SER A 128 9.36 4.47 17.82
CA SER A 128 9.55 3.03 17.85
C SER A 128 9.83 2.61 19.28
N TRP A 129 8.87 1.93 19.90
CA TRP A 129 8.98 1.45 21.28
C TRP A 129 8.89 -0.09 21.38
N GLY A 130 9.06 -0.79 20.26
CA GLY A 130 8.89 -2.24 20.20
C GLY A 130 9.89 -3.00 21.09
N ARG A 131 11.12 -2.48 21.26
CA ARG A 131 12.13 -3.13 22.10
C ARG A 131 11.88 -2.88 23.59
N GLU A 132 11.39 -1.71 23.92
CA GLU A 132 11.12 -1.21 25.25
C GLU A 132 9.91 -1.95 25.84
N VAL A 133 8.85 -2.11 25.03
CA VAL A 133 7.63 -2.83 25.45
C VAL A 133 7.86 -4.33 25.60
N MET A 134 8.79 -4.94 24.83
CA MET A 134 9.07 -6.38 24.93
C MET A 134 9.91 -6.77 26.15
N ARG A 135 10.46 -5.80 26.90
CA ARG A 135 11.35 -6.04 28.04
C ARG A 135 10.66 -5.98 29.40
N GLU A 136 9.40 -5.58 29.45
CA GLU A 136 8.70 -5.33 30.70
C GLU A 136 7.23 -5.75 30.59
N ALA A 137 6.62 -6.09 31.73
CA ALA A 137 5.25 -6.57 31.77
C ALA A 137 4.26 -5.51 31.27
N ALA A 138 3.34 -5.92 30.40
CA ALA A 138 2.28 -5.04 29.94
C ALA A 138 1.30 -4.71 31.08
N ILE A 139 0.68 -3.52 31.01
CA ILE A 139 -0.26 -3.01 32.04
C ILE A 139 -1.28 -4.09 32.43
N SER A 140 -1.90 -4.70 31.42
CA SER A 140 -2.82 -5.82 31.57
C SER A 140 -2.39 -6.95 30.64
N THR A 141 -2.32 -8.15 31.19
CA THR A 141 -2.01 -9.38 30.45
C THR A 141 -3.02 -10.44 30.82
N VAL A 142 -3.31 -11.31 29.86
CA VAL A 142 -4.19 -12.46 30.05
C VAL A 142 -3.36 -13.71 29.81
N ASP A 143 -3.28 -14.57 30.81
CA ASP A 143 -2.51 -15.80 30.72
C ASP A 143 -3.18 -16.81 29.77
N MET A 144 -2.35 -17.47 28.96
CA MET A 144 -2.77 -18.48 28.02
C MET A 144 -2.66 -19.86 28.69
N ASN A 145 -3.71 -20.19 29.46
CA ASN A 145 -3.72 -21.38 30.29
C ASN A 145 -4.11 -22.67 29.53
N CYS A 146 -5.14 -22.59 28.69
CA CYS A 146 -5.70 -23.73 27.96
C CYS A 146 -5.82 -23.37 26.48
N TRP A 147 -4.98 -23.97 25.64
CA TRP A 147 -4.97 -23.71 24.20
C TRP A 147 -4.49 -24.92 23.41
N LEU A 148 -4.82 -24.94 22.12
CA LEU A 148 -4.56 -26.04 21.20
C LEU A 148 -3.65 -25.55 20.08
N LEU A 149 -2.68 -26.36 19.67
CA LEU A 149 -1.85 -26.10 18.50
C LEU A 149 -1.94 -27.28 17.52
N VAL A 150 -2.52 -27.00 16.36
CA VAL A 150 -2.75 -27.96 15.30
C VAL A 150 -1.66 -27.82 14.24
N TYR A 151 -0.98 -28.91 13.89
CA TYR A 151 0.15 -28.85 12.96
C TYR A 151 0.27 -30.12 12.11
N PRO A 152 0.77 -30.03 10.86
CA PRO A 152 1.08 -31.21 10.05
C PRO A 152 2.33 -31.91 10.57
N ARG A 153 2.36 -33.25 10.51
CA ARG A 153 3.48 -34.07 11.04
C ARG A 153 4.87 -33.60 10.60
N ARG A 154 5.00 -33.13 9.36
CA ARG A 154 6.27 -32.63 8.78
C ARG A 154 6.86 -31.41 9.52
N LEU A 155 6.07 -30.70 10.33
CA LEU A 155 6.49 -29.51 11.07
C LEU A 155 6.62 -29.75 12.58
N GLN A 156 6.74 -31.01 13.03
CA GLN A 156 6.78 -31.35 14.45
C GLN A 156 7.89 -30.61 15.21
N ASP A 157 9.11 -30.60 14.69
CA ASP A 157 10.24 -29.95 15.37
C ASP A 157 10.11 -28.42 15.35
N VAL A 158 9.62 -27.85 14.24
CA VAL A 158 9.30 -26.42 14.15
C VAL A 158 8.23 -26.02 15.17
N THR A 159 7.22 -26.87 15.35
CA THR A 159 6.12 -26.66 16.31
C THR A 159 6.64 -26.65 17.75
N LYS A 160 7.51 -27.59 18.11
CA LYS A 160 8.16 -27.62 19.44
C LYS A 160 8.97 -26.34 19.68
N ASN A 161 9.75 -25.91 18.69
CA ASN A 161 10.54 -24.68 18.77
C ASN A 161 9.65 -23.44 18.90
N LEU A 162 8.54 -23.36 18.17
CA LEU A 162 7.57 -22.28 18.26
C LEU A 162 6.97 -22.16 19.67
N VAL A 163 6.57 -23.27 20.29
CA VAL A 163 6.01 -23.28 21.66
C VAL A 163 7.05 -22.81 22.67
N ALA A 164 8.30 -23.26 22.54
CA ALA A 164 9.40 -22.81 23.40
C ALA A 164 9.65 -21.30 23.23
N LEU A 165 9.67 -20.81 21.98
CA LEU A 165 9.86 -19.41 21.67
C LEU A 165 8.73 -18.56 22.26
N LEU A 166 7.47 -18.92 22.02
CA LEU A 166 6.30 -18.23 22.57
C LEU A 166 6.39 -18.12 24.09
N ARG A 167 6.69 -19.22 24.80
CA ARG A 167 6.83 -19.18 26.26
C ARG A 167 7.97 -18.24 26.70
N SER A 168 9.11 -18.26 26.00
CA SER A 168 10.26 -17.42 26.34
C SER A 168 10.03 -15.93 26.05
N SER A 169 9.35 -15.60 24.95
CA SER A 169 9.10 -14.21 24.52
C SER A 169 7.91 -13.58 25.24
N CYS A 170 6.92 -14.38 25.64
CA CYS A 170 5.75 -13.91 26.36
C CYS A 170 5.99 -13.71 27.86
N GLY A 171 6.99 -14.38 28.44
CA GLY A 171 7.35 -14.22 29.85
C GLY A 171 7.71 -12.77 30.23
N PRO A 172 8.65 -12.11 29.54
CA PRO A 172 9.03 -10.72 29.82
C PRO A 172 7.88 -9.72 29.71
N ILE A 173 6.93 -9.94 28.79
CA ILE A 173 5.74 -9.09 28.66
C ILE A 173 4.66 -9.41 29.70
N GLY A 174 4.91 -10.34 30.62
CA GLY A 174 4.03 -10.67 31.74
C GLY A 174 2.87 -11.59 31.38
N MET A 175 2.96 -12.33 30.28
CA MET A 175 1.95 -13.31 29.86
C MET A 175 2.48 -14.73 30.06
N GLN A 176 1.84 -15.48 30.95
CA GLN A 176 2.17 -16.88 31.14
C GLN A 176 1.55 -17.73 30.02
N VAL A 177 2.38 -18.51 29.32
CA VAL A 177 1.94 -19.43 28.27
C VAL A 177 2.19 -20.87 28.69
N ASN A 178 1.11 -21.57 29.04
CA ASN A 178 1.15 -22.97 29.44
C ASN A 178 1.38 -23.89 28.23
N GLN A 179 1.64 -25.17 28.49
CA GLN A 179 1.84 -26.15 27.42
C GLN A 179 0.52 -26.34 26.63
N PRO A 180 0.54 -26.19 25.30
CA PRO A 180 -0.66 -26.45 24.49
C PRO A 180 -0.97 -27.94 24.43
N ALA A 181 -2.24 -28.24 24.19
CA ALA A 181 -2.61 -29.52 23.60
C ALA A 181 -2.12 -29.55 22.13
N LEU A 182 -1.28 -30.53 21.80
CA LEU A 182 -0.71 -30.69 20.47
C LEU A 182 -1.56 -31.66 19.66
N VAL A 183 -2.10 -31.20 18.53
CA VAL A 183 -2.89 -32.04 17.61
C VAL A 183 -2.15 -32.16 16.28
N GLU A 184 -1.70 -33.37 16.00
CA GLU A 184 -1.08 -33.72 14.73
C GLU A 184 -2.16 -33.96 13.68
N LEU A 185 -2.10 -33.21 12.58
CA LEU A 185 -2.91 -33.48 11.40
C LEU A 185 -2.33 -34.69 10.67
N LYS A 186 -3.15 -35.73 10.51
CA LYS A 186 -2.88 -36.83 9.59
C LYS A 186 -3.08 -36.29 8.17
N ASP A 187 -2.06 -36.43 7.36
CA ASP A 187 -2.06 -36.02 5.95
C ASP A 187 -2.95 -37.00 5.15
N GLU A 188 -4.27 -36.89 5.26
CA GLU A 188 -5.18 -37.49 4.28
C GLU A 188 -5.35 -36.49 3.14
N ARG A 189 -4.50 -36.69 2.13
CA ARG A 189 -4.48 -36.06 0.81
C ARG A 189 -5.82 -35.46 0.37
N LEU A 190 -5.80 -34.17 0.03
CA LEU A 190 -6.54 -33.61 -1.12
C LEU A 190 -5.55 -32.79 -1.95
#